data_AF-A0A6P1B9C9-F1
#
_entry.id   AF-A0A6P1B9C9-F1
#
_cell.length_a   1.000
_cell.length_b   1.000
_cell.length_c   1.000
_cell.angle_alpha   90.00
_cell.angle_beta   90.00
_cell.angle_gamma   90.00
#
_symmetry.space_group_name_H-M   'P 1'
#
loop_
_entity.id
_entity.type
_entity.pdbx_description
1 polymer ?
#
loop_
_entity_poly.entity_id
_entity_poly.type
_entity_poly.pdbx_seq_one_letter_code
_entity_poly.pdbx_strand_id
1 'polypeptide(L)'
;MARTVRGVTAGLIAAVASLAGTAGSSAQGLVNWSGFCALDAAQPKPCSVSDTVATDGQHDLRFSFGSIAVSFFGRNAGAWWSGELNGRPAMGYERNRGHTVLSATDLKTTFEWCDKLSADRTC
;
A
#
# COMPACT_ATOMS: atom_id res chain seq x y z
N MET A 1 74.62 22.18 23.33
CA MET A 1 74.10 21.18 24.29
C MET A 1 73.01 20.37 23.58
N ALA A 2 73.34 19.14 23.18
CA ALA A 2 72.45 18.24 22.47
C ALA A 2 71.62 17.41 23.47
N ARG A 3 70.33 17.22 23.20
CA ARG A 3 69.48 16.27 23.92
C ARG A 3 68.77 15.33 22.94
N THR A 4 69.33 14.13 22.89
CA THR A 4 68.68 12.81 23.04
C THR A 4 67.38 12.52 22.29
N VAL A 5 67.50 11.60 21.33
CA VAL A 5 66.46 10.77 20.71
C VAL A 5 66.07 9.60 21.65
N ARG A 6 64.77 9.29 21.74
CA ARG A 6 64.11 8.02 22.16
C ARG A 6 62.58 8.27 22.08
N GLY A 7 61.69 7.41 21.63
CA GLY A 7 61.74 6.03 21.21
C GLY A 7 60.38 5.64 20.58
N VAL A 8 60.38 4.47 19.94
CA VAL A 8 59.28 3.83 19.22
C VAL A 8 58.24 3.27 20.20
N THR A 9 56.94 3.48 19.92
CA THR A 9 55.91 2.46 20.23
C THR A 9 54.70 2.59 19.31
N ALA A 10 54.39 1.47 18.67
CA ALA A 10 53.20 1.22 17.86
C ALA A 10 51.91 1.32 18.68
N GLY A 11 50.83 1.72 18.01
CA GLY A 11 49.48 1.74 18.59
C GLY A 11 48.43 1.85 17.49
N LEU A 12 48.23 0.75 16.77
CA LEU A 12 47.16 0.56 15.79
C LEU A 12 45.85 0.38 16.57
N ILE A 13 44.93 1.35 16.50
CA ILE A 13 43.53 1.14 16.90
C ILE A 13 42.64 1.70 15.80
N ALA A 14 42.27 0.83 14.86
CA ALA A 14 41.19 1.07 13.93
C ALA A 14 39.88 0.78 14.67
N ALA A 15 39.16 1.83 15.08
CA ALA A 15 37.81 1.70 15.61
C ALA A 15 36.84 1.57 14.43
N VAL A 16 36.48 0.33 14.10
CA VAL A 16 35.35 0.03 13.21
C VAL A 16 34.06 0.33 13.98
N ALA A 17 33.46 1.49 13.73
CA ALA A 17 32.14 1.83 14.21
C ALA A 17 31.11 1.11 13.33
N SER A 18 30.66 -0.07 13.77
CA SER A 18 29.54 -0.79 13.17
C SER A 18 28.25 0.02 13.37
N LEU A 19 27.84 0.77 12.36
CA LEU A 19 26.49 1.31 12.24
C LEU A 19 25.54 0.12 12.00
N ALA A 20 25.10 -0.50 13.10
CA ALA A 20 24.00 -1.44 13.06
C ALA A 20 22.72 -0.65 12.74
N GLY A 21 22.43 -0.49 11.44
CA GLY A 21 21.16 0.01 10.97
C GLY A 21 20.08 -0.99 11.31
N THR A 22 19.25 -0.68 12.30
CA THR A 22 17.99 -1.39 12.50
C THR A 22 17.03 -0.93 11.40
N ALA A 23 17.06 -1.65 10.28
CA ALA A 23 15.96 -1.64 9.32
C ALA A 23 14.75 -2.33 9.97
N GLY A 24 14.03 -1.59 10.81
CA GLY A 24 12.71 -1.97 11.28
C GLY A 24 11.72 -1.84 10.13
N SER A 25 11.69 -2.83 9.22
CA SER A 25 10.63 -2.97 8.23
C SER A 25 9.40 -3.55 8.93
N SER A 26 8.58 -2.69 9.52
CA SER A 26 7.23 -3.08 9.95
C SER A 26 6.35 -3.18 8.71
N ALA A 27 6.19 -4.39 8.16
CA ALA A 27 5.08 -4.67 7.26
C ALA A 27 3.80 -4.31 8.00
N GLN A 28 3.02 -3.38 7.45
CA GLN A 28 1.76 -2.95 8.04
C GLN A 28 0.74 -4.06 7.76
N GLY A 29 0.36 -4.75 8.84
CA GLY A 29 -0.32 -6.04 8.79
C GLY A 29 -1.66 -6.04 8.04
N LEU A 30 -2.12 -7.25 7.71
CA LEU A 30 -3.41 -7.49 7.06
C LEU A 30 -4.57 -6.85 7.84
N VAL A 31 -5.33 -5.97 7.19
CA VAL A 31 -6.56 -5.38 7.72
C VAL A 31 -7.75 -5.95 6.94
N ASN A 32 -8.83 -6.32 7.64
CA ASN A 32 -10.06 -6.80 7.03
C ASN A 32 -11.24 -5.95 7.50
N TRP A 33 -12.14 -5.62 6.58
CA TRP A 33 -13.39 -4.92 6.88
C TRP A 33 -14.49 -5.29 5.89
N SER A 34 -15.73 -4.94 6.23
CA SER A 34 -16.88 -5.09 5.35
C SER A 34 -17.23 -3.75 4.71
N GLY A 35 -17.78 -3.79 3.50
CA GLY A 35 -18.33 -2.63 2.82
C GLY A 35 -19.31 -3.05 1.73
N PHE A 36 -19.43 -2.21 0.72
CA PHE A 36 -20.21 -2.46 -0.48
C PHE A 36 -19.31 -2.30 -1.69
N CYS A 37 -19.45 -3.21 -2.65
CA CYS A 37 -18.64 -3.22 -3.86
C CYS A 37 -19.55 -3.31 -5.09
N ALA A 38 -19.17 -2.63 -6.15
CA ALA A 38 -19.82 -2.71 -7.46
C ALA A 38 -18.78 -2.85 -8.56
N LEU A 39 -19.15 -3.63 -9.57
CA LEU A 39 -18.35 -3.86 -10.78
C LEU A 39 -19.16 -3.39 -11.98
N ASP A 40 -18.52 -2.66 -12.88
CA ASP A 40 -19.07 -2.17 -14.14
C ASP A 40 -20.41 -1.43 -13.97
N ALA A 41 -20.48 -0.58 -12.94
CA ALA A 41 -21.66 0.21 -12.55
C ALA A 41 -22.91 -0.64 -12.21
N ALA A 42 -22.72 -1.92 -11.86
CA ALA A 42 -23.78 -2.73 -11.29
C ALA A 42 -24.20 -2.23 -9.90
N GLN A 43 -25.37 -2.68 -9.44
CA GLN A 43 -25.83 -2.34 -8.09
C GLN A 43 -24.83 -2.83 -7.03
N PRO A 44 -24.43 -1.98 -6.06
CA PRO A 44 -23.52 -2.37 -4.99
C PRO A 44 -24.05 -3.55 -4.17
N LYS A 45 -23.14 -4.47 -3.84
CA LYS A 45 -23.42 -5.66 -3.02
C LYS A 45 -22.52 -5.66 -1.79
N PRO A 46 -22.98 -6.22 -0.65
CA PRO A 46 -22.11 -6.43 0.50
C PRO A 46 -20.84 -7.18 0.08
N CYS A 47 -19.69 -6.66 0.47
CA CYS A 47 -18.39 -7.24 0.15
C CYS A 47 -17.47 -7.31 1.37
N SER A 48 -16.60 -8.31 1.38
CA SER A 48 -15.45 -8.37 2.28
C SER A 48 -14.26 -7.74 1.58
N VAL A 49 -13.52 -6.91 2.31
CA VAL A 49 -12.31 -6.24 1.85
C VAL A 49 -11.16 -6.65 2.74
N SER A 50 -10.01 -6.95 2.13
CA SER A 50 -8.76 -7.17 2.84
C SER A 50 -7.66 -6.32 2.21
N ASP A 51 -6.84 -5.68 3.03
CA ASP A 51 -5.68 -4.90 2.61
C ASP A 51 -4.42 -5.42 3.28
N THR A 52 -3.40 -5.69 2.48
CA THR A 52 -2.05 -5.92 2.97
C THR A 52 -1.17 -4.78 2.48
N VAL A 53 -0.54 -4.05 3.42
CA VAL A 53 0.31 -2.92 3.09
C VAL A 53 1.77 -3.31 3.28
N ALA A 54 2.50 -3.35 2.17
CA ALA A 54 3.94 -3.61 2.17
C ALA A 54 4.72 -2.41 2.73
N THR A 55 5.98 -2.65 3.12
CA THR A 55 6.85 -1.64 3.73
C THR A 55 7.07 -0.39 2.85
N ASP A 56 6.91 -0.51 1.53
CA ASP A 56 7.03 0.59 0.57
C ASP A 56 5.71 1.33 0.32
N GLY A 57 4.66 1.04 1.10
CA GLY A 57 3.33 1.64 0.95
C GLY A 57 2.52 1.07 -0.21
N GLN A 58 2.96 -0.05 -0.79
CA GLN A 58 2.17 -0.79 -1.77
C GLN A 58 1.03 -1.54 -1.08
N HIS A 59 -0.19 -1.37 -1.59
CA HIS A 59 -1.39 -2.07 -1.14
C HIS A 59 -1.67 -3.28 -2.03
N ASP A 60 -2.00 -4.40 -1.40
CA ASP A 60 -2.66 -5.55 -2.02
C ASP A 60 -4.10 -5.64 -1.47
N LEU A 61 -5.02 -4.97 -2.17
CA LEU A 61 -6.44 -4.94 -1.85
C LEU A 61 -7.14 -6.12 -2.53
N ARG A 62 -7.88 -6.92 -1.75
CA ARG A 62 -8.73 -7.99 -2.25
C ARG A 62 -10.17 -7.77 -1.81
N PHE A 63 -11.08 -7.93 -2.76
CA PHE A 63 -12.51 -7.75 -2.58
C PHE A 63 -13.22 -9.03 -2.96
N SER A 64 -14.19 -9.45 -2.15
CA SER A 64 -15.02 -10.63 -2.39
C SER A 64 -16.49 -10.32 -2.16
N PHE A 65 -17.34 -10.59 -3.15
CA PHE A 65 -18.79 -10.38 -3.08
C PHE A 65 -19.55 -11.34 -4.01
N GLY A 66 -20.49 -12.09 -3.43
CA GLY A 66 -21.15 -13.18 -4.15
C GLY A 66 -20.13 -14.20 -4.66
N SER A 67 -20.09 -14.42 -5.98
CA SER A 67 -19.12 -15.28 -6.66
C SER A 67 -17.98 -14.49 -7.33
N ILE A 68 -17.86 -13.19 -7.05
CA ILE A 68 -16.92 -12.29 -7.71
C ILE A 68 -15.75 -12.01 -6.76
N ALA A 69 -14.54 -12.10 -7.31
CA ALA A 69 -13.31 -11.65 -6.66
C ALA A 69 -12.66 -10.55 -7.51
N VAL A 70 -12.26 -9.46 -6.87
CA VAL A 70 -11.53 -8.36 -7.49
C VAL A 70 -10.27 -8.10 -6.67
N SER A 71 -9.16 -7.80 -7.34
CA SER A 71 -7.91 -7.39 -6.70
C SER A 71 -7.44 -6.06 -7.25
N PHE A 72 -6.98 -5.18 -6.37
CA PHE A 72 -6.20 -4.01 -6.75
C PHE A 72 -4.83 -4.07 -6.09
N PHE A 73 -3.78 -4.01 -6.91
CA PHE A 73 -2.41 -3.91 -6.45
C PHE A 73 -1.85 -2.56 -6.84
N GLY A 74 -1.69 -1.65 -5.88
CA GLY A 74 -1.28 -0.28 -6.21
C GLY A 74 -0.83 0.54 -5.01
N ARG A 75 -0.62 1.84 -5.25
CA ARG A 75 -0.28 2.82 -4.22
C ARG A 75 -1.38 3.86 -4.13
N ASN A 76 -1.58 4.37 -2.93
CA ASN A 76 -2.36 5.57 -2.68
C ASN A 76 -1.43 6.78 -2.57
N ALA A 77 -1.85 7.91 -3.13
CA ALA A 77 -1.17 9.20 -3.04
C ALA A 77 -2.22 10.26 -2.66
N GLY A 78 -2.62 10.22 -1.38
CA GLY A 78 -3.78 10.97 -0.92
C GLY A 78 -5.07 10.37 -1.47
N ALA A 79 -5.88 11.18 -2.16
CA ALA A 79 -7.14 10.73 -2.75
C ALA A 79 -6.98 9.95 -4.06
N TRP A 80 -5.76 9.81 -4.58
CA TRP A 80 -5.50 9.18 -5.87
C TRP A 80 -4.90 7.79 -5.70
N TRP A 81 -5.32 6.87 -6.55
CA TRP A 81 -4.84 5.49 -6.59
C TRP A 81 -4.23 5.20 -7.96
N SER A 82 -3.11 4.48 -7.98
CA SER A 82 -2.46 4.02 -9.22
C SER A 82 -1.93 2.62 -9.04
N GLY A 83 -2.17 1.74 -10.01
CA GLY A 83 -1.72 0.36 -9.92
C GLY A 83 -2.38 -0.54 -10.96
N GLU A 84 -2.75 -1.74 -10.53
CA GLU A 84 -3.38 -2.75 -11.37
C GLU A 84 -4.71 -3.22 -10.79
N LEU A 85 -5.78 -3.12 -11.58
CA LEU A 85 -7.09 -3.70 -11.27
C LEU A 85 -7.20 -5.04 -12.02
N ASN A 86 -7.23 -6.15 -11.28
CA ASN A 86 -7.23 -7.51 -11.83
C ASN A 86 -6.09 -7.74 -12.84
N GLY A 87 -4.89 -7.22 -12.55
CA GLY A 87 -3.71 -7.31 -13.42
C GLY A 87 -3.72 -6.38 -14.63
N ARG A 88 -4.68 -5.45 -14.73
CA ARG A 88 -4.73 -4.43 -15.78
C ARG A 88 -4.32 -3.07 -15.23
N PRO A 89 -3.48 -2.30 -15.93
CA PRO A 89 -3.14 -0.95 -15.49
C PRO A 89 -4.40 -0.12 -15.23
N ALA A 90 -4.46 0.51 -14.06
CA ALA A 90 -5.65 1.18 -13.55
C ALA A 90 -5.29 2.44 -12.75
N MET A 91 -6.22 3.39 -12.79
CA MET A 91 -6.21 4.59 -11.96
C MET A 91 -7.47 4.63 -11.13
N GLY A 92 -7.43 5.31 -10.00
CA GLY A 92 -8.60 5.52 -9.19
C GLY A 92 -8.54 6.77 -8.35
N TYR A 93 -9.68 7.09 -7.76
CA TYR A 93 -9.80 8.25 -6.89
C TYR A 93 -10.85 8.01 -5.82
N GLU A 94 -10.63 8.61 -4.66
CA GLU A 94 -11.61 8.72 -3.60
C GLU A 94 -12.62 9.81 -3.97
N ARG A 95 -13.89 9.42 -4.16
CA ARG A 95 -14.99 10.37 -4.38
C ARG A 95 -15.30 11.14 -3.11
N ASN A 96 -15.32 10.43 -1.99
CA ASN A 96 -15.40 10.97 -0.64
C ASN A 96 -14.74 9.96 0.31
N ARG A 97 -14.63 10.32 1.60
CA ARG A 97 -14.01 9.43 2.59
C ARG A 97 -14.79 8.12 2.68
N GLY A 98 -14.10 7.02 2.40
CA GLY A 98 -14.70 5.68 2.42
C GLY A 98 -15.49 5.35 1.15
N HIS A 99 -15.27 6.06 0.04
CA HIS A 99 -15.76 5.68 -1.30
C HIS A 99 -14.65 5.90 -2.32
N THR A 100 -14.17 4.82 -2.92
CA THR A 100 -13.18 4.86 -3.99
C THR A 100 -13.70 4.23 -5.26
N VAL A 101 -13.33 4.84 -6.40
CA VAL A 101 -13.59 4.32 -7.74
C VAL A 101 -12.26 4.04 -8.42
N LEU A 102 -12.13 2.85 -9.00
CA LEU A 102 -11.01 2.41 -9.85
C LEU A 102 -11.51 2.17 -11.26
N SER A 103 -10.70 2.48 -12.24
CA SER A 103 -10.97 2.14 -13.64
C SER A 103 -9.70 1.62 -14.30
N ALA A 104 -9.82 0.51 -15.00
CA ALA A 104 -8.77 0.03 -15.89
C ALA A 104 -8.60 1.04 -17.05
N THR A 105 -7.37 1.20 -17.50
CA THR A 105 -7.00 2.15 -18.57
C THR A 105 -7.66 1.83 -19.92
N ASP A 106 -8.18 0.61 -20.10
CA ASP A 106 -8.98 0.23 -21.27
C ASP A 106 -10.43 0.76 -21.21
N LEU A 107 -10.83 1.38 -20.10
CA LEU A 107 -12.16 1.94 -19.80
C LEU A 107 -13.29 0.90 -19.86
N LYS A 108 -12.95 -0.39 -19.86
CA LYS A 108 -13.93 -1.49 -19.92
C LYS A 108 -14.27 -2.05 -18.55
N THR A 109 -13.37 -1.86 -17.58
CA THR A 109 -13.58 -2.33 -16.22
C THR A 109 -13.57 -1.16 -15.28
N THR A 110 -14.69 -0.96 -14.58
CA THR A 110 -14.78 0.00 -13.48
C THR A 110 -15.16 -0.75 -12.22
N PHE A 111 -14.50 -0.44 -11.12
CA PHE A 111 -14.78 -1.04 -9.83
C PHE A 111 -14.91 0.08 -8.80
N GLU A 112 -15.90 -0.02 -7.93
CA GLU A 112 -16.07 0.91 -6.82
C GLU A 112 -16.29 0.14 -5.53
N TRP A 113 -15.80 0.71 -4.44
CA TRP A 113 -16.13 0.26 -3.09
C TRP A 113 -16.49 1.44 -2.20
N CYS A 114 -17.40 1.19 -1.25
CA CYS A 114 -17.77 2.17 -0.24
C CYS A 114 -18.06 1.54 1.12
N ASP A 115 -17.79 2.26 2.21
CA ASP A 115 -18.02 1.80 3.59
C ASP A 115 -19.52 1.71 3.93
N LYS A 116 -20.34 2.52 3.25
CA LYS A 116 -21.79 2.59 3.43
C LYS A 116 -22.48 2.98 2.14
N LEU A 117 -23.72 2.54 2.00
CA LEU A 117 -24.59 3.01 0.92
C LEU A 117 -25.22 4.36 1.25
N SER A 118 -25.45 5.15 0.21
CA SER A 118 -26.36 6.30 0.22
C SER A 118 -27.83 5.87 0.33
N ALA A 119 -28.73 6.84 0.49
CA ALA A 119 -30.17 6.60 0.57
C ALA A 119 -30.75 5.96 -0.71
N ASP A 120 -30.15 6.24 -1.86
CA ASP A 120 -30.48 5.68 -3.18
C ASP A 120 -29.78 4.34 -3.46
N ARG A 121 -29.12 3.74 -2.45
CA ARG A 121 -28.43 2.45 -2.54
C ARG A 121 -27.28 2.44 -3.56
N THR A 122 -26.57 3.55 -3.67
CA THR A 122 -25.32 3.65 -4.42
C THR A 122 -24.14 3.78 -3.47
N CYS A 123 -22.94 3.57 -4.02
CA CYS A 123 -21.78 4.31 -3.55
C CYS A 123 -21.86 5.74 -4.13
#